data_AF-A0A8X6MMD9-F1
#
_entry.id   AF-A0A8X6MMD9-F1
#
_cell.length_a   1.000
_cell.length_b   1.000
_cell.length_c   1.000
_cell.angle_alpha   90.00
_cell.angle_beta   90.00
_cell.angle_gamma   90.00
#
_symmetry.space_group_name_H-M   'P 1'
#
loop_
_entity.id
_entity.type
_entity.pdbx_description
1 polymer ?
#
loop_
_entity_poly.entity_id
_entity_poly.type
_entity_poly.pdbx_seq_one_letter_code
_entity_poly.pdbx_strand_id
1 'polypeptide(L)'
;MYFLYPIVFTLEVEQVKSLEFPAVSICNFNRMRKFVLSWDAPLLLSERSSSFYCNAASDSERDDIKESLQQFYEMDEEWRWRKGHKPSDFMQKCLFHSRFCPRNRLSYFQNLRYGNCITFNKLNKEMEALAVSDVGPNTGLILELNLQSFFYNPSTKALRARVVIHHPNETPNPEDQGFNANPSTEISVSLRQSIMYRLPTPFRDHCVDYERRSGFKRTVLELASRKQTSPSVAALTKL
;
A
#
# COMPACT_ATOMS: atom_id res chain seq x y z
N MET A 1 28.09 35.42 13.47
CA MET A 1 27.23 34.92 12.36
C MET A 1 27.23 33.38 12.22
N TYR A 2 28.07 32.62 12.93
CA TYR A 2 28.17 31.14 12.82
C TYR A 2 27.10 30.35 13.61
N PHE A 3 26.44 30.97 14.60
CA PHE A 3 25.42 30.33 15.45
C PHE A 3 24.03 30.18 14.81
N LEU A 4 23.87 30.58 13.55
CA LEU A 4 22.60 30.46 12.82
C LEU A 4 22.41 29.10 12.15
N TYR A 5 23.46 28.26 12.11
CA TYR A 5 23.45 26.92 11.51
C TYR A 5 22.80 26.88 10.11
N PRO A 6 23.29 27.68 9.14
CA PRO A 6 22.75 27.66 7.78
C PRO A 6 22.92 26.28 7.14
N ILE A 7 21.92 25.85 6.39
CA ILE A 7 21.88 24.53 5.73
C ILE A 7 22.01 24.73 4.23
N VAL A 8 22.92 23.98 3.59
CA VAL A 8 23.06 23.87 2.13
C VAL A 8 22.72 22.43 1.75
N PHE A 9 21.89 22.25 0.71
CA PHE A 9 21.58 20.93 0.18
C PHE A 9 22.47 20.62 -1.02
N THR A 10 22.97 19.38 -1.09
CA THR A 10 23.71 18.86 -2.24
C THR A 10 22.91 17.71 -2.85
N LEU A 11 22.70 17.76 -4.17
CA LEU A 11 22.03 16.69 -4.91
C LEU A 11 23.07 15.96 -5.77
N GLU A 12 23.20 14.66 -5.52
CA GLU A 12 24.09 13.78 -6.27
C GLU A 12 23.27 12.67 -6.93
N VAL A 13 23.58 12.37 -8.19
CA VAL A 13 22.95 11.28 -8.94
C VAL A 13 23.99 10.20 -9.14
N GLU A 14 23.81 9.08 -8.45
CA GLU A 14 24.67 7.92 -8.56
C GLU A 14 24.03 6.84 -9.44
N GLN A 15 24.80 6.26 -10.36
CA GLN A 15 24.41 5.08 -11.12
C GLN A 15 25.04 3.84 -10.48
N VAL A 16 24.24 3.13 -9.69
CA VAL A 16 24.69 1.89 -9.04
C VAL A 16 24.38 0.66 -9.89
N LYS A 17 25.22 -0.38 -9.79
CA LYS A 17 25.09 -1.63 -10.56
C LYS A 17 23.92 -2.50 -10.12
N SER A 18 23.48 -2.35 -8.88
CA SER A 18 22.40 -3.13 -8.28
C SER A 18 21.69 -2.27 -7.24
N LEU A 19 20.37 -2.32 -7.24
CA LEU A 19 19.50 -1.60 -6.30
C LEU A 19 18.66 -2.59 -5.52
N GLU A 20 18.42 -2.28 -4.24
CA GLU A 20 17.45 -3.00 -3.43
C GLU A 20 16.04 -2.79 -4.00
N PHE A 21 15.36 -3.88 -4.34
CA PHE A 21 13.98 -3.83 -4.78
C PHE A 21 13.10 -3.48 -3.58
N PRO A 22 12.11 -2.58 -3.71
CA PRO A 22 11.28 -2.20 -2.59
C PRO A 22 10.32 -3.33 -2.19
N ALA A 23 9.67 -3.16 -1.03
CA ALA A 23 8.52 -3.96 -0.68
C ALA A 23 7.26 -3.37 -1.31
N VAL A 24 6.37 -4.26 -1.76
CA VAL A 24 5.13 -3.89 -2.43
C VAL A 24 3.98 -4.53 -1.68
N SER A 25 3.19 -3.69 -0.99
CA SER A 25 1.99 -4.12 -0.29
C SER A 25 0.75 -3.86 -1.13
N ILE A 26 -0.12 -4.85 -1.22
CA ILE A 26 -1.40 -4.75 -1.90
C ILE A 26 -2.53 -5.12 -0.95
N CYS A 27 -3.55 -4.29 -0.92
CA CYS A 27 -4.79 -4.53 -0.20
C CYS A 27 -5.98 -4.45 -1.15
N ASN A 28 -7.00 -5.28 -0.89
CA ASN A 28 -8.30 -5.09 -1.50
C ASN A 28 -8.97 -3.84 -0.90
N PHE A 29 -9.62 -3.01 -1.71
CA PHE A 29 -10.29 -1.81 -1.15
C PHE A 29 -11.55 -2.17 -0.35
N ASN A 30 -12.10 -3.35 -0.56
CA ASN A 30 -13.17 -3.89 0.27
C ASN A 30 -12.62 -4.65 1.47
N ARG A 31 -13.00 -4.19 2.65
CA ARG A 31 -12.51 -4.68 3.95
C ARG A 31 -12.97 -6.12 4.25
N MET A 32 -14.23 -6.44 3.92
CA MET A 32 -14.86 -7.73 4.19
C MET A 32 -15.81 -8.16 3.08
N ARG A 33 -15.99 -9.48 2.92
CA ARG A 33 -16.92 -10.02 1.93
C ARG A 33 -18.38 -9.80 2.37
N LYS A 34 -19.29 -9.48 1.45
CA LYS A 34 -20.70 -9.10 1.71
C LYS A 34 -21.55 -10.13 2.46
N PHE A 35 -21.15 -11.40 2.49
CA PHE A 35 -21.92 -12.50 3.10
C PHE A 35 -21.55 -12.78 4.57
N VAL A 36 -21.01 -11.79 5.26
CA VAL A 36 -20.42 -11.98 6.60
C VAL A 36 -21.22 -11.28 7.68
N LEU A 37 -21.63 -10.05 7.42
CA LEU A 37 -22.51 -9.30 8.31
C LEU A 37 -23.93 -9.49 7.82
N SER A 38 -24.89 -9.49 8.75
CA SER A 38 -26.32 -9.58 8.43
C SER A 38 -26.85 -8.32 7.73
N TRP A 39 -26.04 -7.26 7.64
CA TRP A 39 -26.47 -5.92 7.25
C TRP A 39 -25.86 -5.54 5.90
N ASP A 40 -26.68 -4.95 5.02
CA ASP A 40 -26.28 -4.43 3.71
C ASP A 40 -25.57 -3.05 3.81
N ALA A 41 -24.91 -2.76 4.94
CA ALA A 41 -24.17 -1.52 5.13
C ALA A 41 -22.75 -1.61 4.54
N PRO A 42 -22.32 -0.66 3.69
CA PRO A 42 -20.96 -0.64 3.16
C PRO A 42 -19.96 -0.15 4.22
N LEU A 43 -18.99 -0.98 4.60
CA LEU A 43 -17.88 -0.64 5.52
C LEU A 43 -16.81 0.29 4.90
N LEU A 44 -17.20 1.09 3.90
CA LEU A 44 -16.33 1.90 3.06
C LEU A 44 -16.12 3.32 3.54
N LEU A 45 -16.65 3.68 4.71
CA LEU A 45 -16.37 4.97 5.32
C LEU A 45 -14.89 5.04 5.69
N SER A 46 -14.13 5.54 4.73
CA SER A 46 -12.92 6.29 4.94
C SER A 46 -13.30 7.53 5.78
N GLU A 47 -12.60 7.79 6.89
CA GLU A 47 -12.82 9.00 7.73
C GLU A 47 -12.70 10.32 6.95
N ARG A 48 -12.07 10.32 5.76
CA ARG A 48 -12.00 11.47 4.86
C ARG A 48 -13.17 11.55 3.87
N SER A 49 -13.82 10.43 3.59
CA SER A 49 -14.97 10.33 2.70
C SER A 49 -16.29 10.53 3.45
N SER A 50 -16.27 10.33 4.77
CA SER A 50 -17.40 10.57 5.67
C SER A 50 -17.89 12.01 5.62
N SER A 51 -17.03 13.02 5.42
CA SER A 51 -17.51 14.40 5.34
C SER A 51 -18.42 14.65 4.13
N PHE A 52 -18.18 13.99 3.00
CA PHE A 52 -19.02 14.15 1.81
C PHE A 52 -20.21 13.18 1.78
N TYR A 53 -20.03 11.94 2.28
CA TYR A 53 -21.05 10.90 2.25
C TYR A 53 -22.03 10.99 3.44
N CYS A 54 -21.57 11.36 4.64
CA CYS A 54 -22.46 11.54 5.80
C CYS A 54 -23.30 12.82 5.68
N ASN A 55 -22.85 13.82 4.91
CA ASN A 55 -23.66 15.02 4.64
C ASN A 55 -24.75 14.77 3.58
N ALA A 56 -24.64 13.67 2.81
CA ALA A 56 -25.57 13.33 1.73
C ALA A 56 -26.49 12.13 2.06
N ALA A 57 -26.24 11.42 3.17
CA ALA A 57 -27.02 10.27 3.62
C ALA A 57 -28.11 10.69 4.62
N SER A 58 -29.20 9.93 4.69
CA SER A 58 -30.24 10.12 5.70
C SER A 58 -29.73 9.79 7.11
N ASP A 59 -30.30 10.40 8.15
CA ASP A 59 -29.83 10.21 9.53
C ASP A 59 -29.89 8.73 10.00
N SER A 60 -30.89 7.96 9.55
CA SER A 60 -31.01 6.53 9.84
C SER A 60 -29.85 5.70 9.23
N GLU A 61 -29.48 5.97 7.97
CA GLU A 61 -28.39 5.24 7.31
C GLU A 61 -27.03 5.53 7.96
N ARG A 62 -26.86 6.72 8.56
CA ARG A 62 -25.61 7.11 9.22
C ARG A 62 -25.39 6.32 10.50
N ASP A 63 -26.45 6.11 11.27
CA ASP A 63 -26.40 5.36 12.53
C ASP A 63 -26.12 3.87 12.27
N ASP A 64 -26.79 3.26 11.28
CA ASP A 64 -26.56 1.86 10.88
C ASP A 64 -25.11 1.59 10.45
N ILE A 65 -24.51 2.52 9.68
CA ILE A 65 -23.12 2.36 9.24
C ILE A 65 -22.15 2.55 10.41
N LYS A 66 -22.43 3.48 11.33
CA LYS A 66 -21.58 3.71 12.51
C LYS A 66 -21.58 2.49 13.43
N GLU A 67 -22.74 1.90 13.68
CA GLU A 67 -22.88 0.68 14.47
C GLU A 67 -22.15 -0.50 13.80
N SER A 68 -22.33 -0.67 12.49
CA SER A 68 -21.63 -1.70 11.71
C SER A 68 -20.10 -1.58 11.76
N LEU A 69 -19.59 -0.34 11.70
CA LEU A 69 -18.16 -0.06 11.81
C LEU A 69 -17.64 -0.37 13.22
N GLN A 70 -18.36 0.08 14.24
CA GLN A 70 -18.00 -0.17 15.63
C GLN A 70 -17.93 -1.67 15.91
N GLN A 71 -18.96 -2.42 15.48
CA GLN A 71 -18.97 -3.88 15.59
C GLN A 71 -17.75 -4.49 14.90
N PHE A 72 -17.36 -4.01 13.72
CA PHE A 72 -16.15 -4.49 13.04
C PHE A 72 -14.86 -4.22 13.84
N TYR A 73 -14.70 -3.04 14.44
CA TYR A 73 -13.51 -2.70 15.23
C TYR A 73 -13.40 -3.51 16.52
N GLU A 74 -14.55 -3.91 17.08
CA GLU A 74 -14.63 -4.75 18.29
C GLU A 74 -14.38 -6.24 18.00
N MET A 75 -14.41 -6.68 16.74
CA MET A 75 -14.16 -8.08 16.37
C MET A 75 -12.69 -8.49 16.49
N ASP A 76 -12.50 -9.76 16.88
CA ASP A 76 -11.18 -10.40 16.90
C ASP A 76 -10.49 -10.37 15.53
N GLU A 77 -9.16 -10.26 15.57
CA GLU A 77 -8.31 -10.25 14.36
C GLU A 77 -8.51 -11.50 13.49
N GLU A 78 -8.64 -12.67 14.12
CA GLU A 78 -8.85 -13.93 13.41
C GLU A 78 -10.19 -13.95 12.66
N TRP A 79 -11.25 -13.44 13.29
CA TRP A 79 -12.56 -13.33 12.65
C TRP A 79 -12.50 -12.36 11.46
N ARG A 80 -11.91 -11.19 11.65
CA ARG A 80 -11.67 -10.23 10.56
C ARG A 80 -10.86 -10.86 9.43
N TRP A 81 -9.87 -11.69 9.77
CA TRP A 81 -9.02 -12.37 8.79
C TRP A 81 -9.80 -13.39 7.97
N ARG A 82 -10.55 -14.26 8.64
CA ARG A 82 -11.34 -15.32 7.99
C ARG A 82 -12.43 -14.77 7.08
N LYS A 83 -12.99 -13.61 7.44
CA LYS A 83 -14.11 -12.97 6.76
C LYS A 83 -13.69 -11.93 5.70
N GLY A 84 -12.46 -11.45 5.78
CA GLY A 84 -11.83 -10.61 4.78
C GLY A 84 -11.58 -11.33 3.44
N HIS A 85 -11.15 -10.56 2.44
CA HIS A 85 -10.66 -11.14 1.20
C HIS A 85 -9.35 -11.90 1.46
N LYS A 86 -9.27 -13.18 1.04
CA LYS A 86 -8.02 -13.93 1.15
C LYS A 86 -7.01 -13.36 0.14
N PRO A 87 -5.80 -12.96 0.55
CA PRO A 87 -4.85 -12.37 -0.39
C PRO A 87 -4.42 -13.32 -1.51
N SER A 88 -4.45 -14.64 -1.27
CA SER A 88 -4.20 -15.67 -2.29
C SER A 88 -5.26 -15.71 -3.39
N ASP A 89 -6.52 -15.40 -3.07
CA ASP A 89 -7.61 -15.39 -4.06
C ASP A 89 -7.60 -14.08 -4.86
N PHE A 90 -7.13 -13.01 -4.23
CA PHE A 90 -7.10 -11.68 -4.79
C PHE A 90 -5.86 -11.47 -5.70
N MET A 91 -4.68 -11.92 -5.28
CA MET A 91 -3.45 -11.87 -6.09
C MET A 91 -3.33 -13.15 -6.92
N GLN A 92 -3.90 -13.13 -8.13
CA GLN A 92 -3.95 -14.31 -9.02
C GLN A 92 -2.58 -14.65 -9.59
N LYS A 93 -1.79 -13.63 -9.95
CA LYS A 93 -0.46 -13.80 -10.54
C LYS A 93 0.53 -12.86 -9.89
N CYS A 94 1.70 -13.39 -9.57
CA CYS A 94 2.86 -12.64 -9.10
C CYS A 94 4.09 -13.17 -9.81
N LEU A 95 4.72 -12.32 -10.61
CA LEU A 95 5.98 -12.62 -11.29
C LEU A 95 7.05 -11.60 -10.93
N PHE A 96 8.21 -12.07 -10.51
CA PHE A 96 9.41 -11.26 -10.30
C PHE A 96 10.53 -11.82 -11.16
N HIS A 97 11.22 -10.98 -11.94
CA HIS A 97 12.16 -11.45 -12.98
C HIS A 97 11.54 -12.50 -13.91
N SER A 98 10.27 -12.31 -14.30
CA SER A 98 9.51 -13.25 -15.14
C SER A 98 9.35 -14.67 -14.55
N ARG A 99 9.58 -14.86 -13.25
CA ARG A 99 9.39 -16.12 -12.51
C ARG A 99 8.35 -15.94 -11.42
N PHE A 100 7.65 -17.01 -11.06
CA PHE A 100 6.68 -16.97 -9.97
C PHE A 100 7.33 -16.50 -8.66
N CYS A 101 6.67 -15.55 -7.98
CA CYS A 101 7.12 -15.05 -6.70
C CYS A 101 7.22 -16.20 -5.68
N PRO A 102 8.36 -16.35 -4.99
CA PRO A 102 8.52 -17.43 -4.03
C PRO A 102 7.68 -17.14 -2.77
N ARG A 103 7.04 -18.17 -2.21
CA ARG A 103 6.09 -18.02 -1.09
C ARG A 103 6.71 -17.44 0.18
N ASN A 104 7.99 -17.71 0.42
CA ASN A 104 8.75 -17.17 1.56
C ASN A 104 8.98 -15.64 1.47
N ARG A 105 8.81 -15.04 0.29
CA ARG A 105 8.89 -13.59 0.07
C ARG A 105 7.54 -12.88 0.16
N LEU A 106 6.48 -13.63 0.47
CA LEU A 106 5.14 -13.09 0.68
C LEU A 106 4.84 -13.06 2.18
N SER A 107 4.56 -11.87 2.68
CA SER A 107 4.11 -11.64 4.04
C SER A 107 2.66 -11.17 4.02
N TYR A 108 1.90 -11.53 5.04
CA TYR A 108 0.49 -11.17 5.17
C TYR A 108 0.32 -10.27 6.39
N PHE A 109 -0.57 -9.29 6.28
CA PHE A 109 -0.93 -8.43 7.40
C PHE A 109 -2.37 -7.97 7.26
N GLN A 110 -2.97 -7.57 8.37
CA GLN A 110 -4.30 -7.00 8.38
C GLN A 110 -4.23 -5.49 8.62
N ASN A 111 -4.96 -4.74 7.81
CA ASN A 111 -5.18 -3.32 7.99
C ASN A 111 -6.65 -3.08 8.35
N LEU A 112 -6.90 -2.23 9.35
CA LEU A 112 -8.26 -1.99 9.81
C LEU A 112 -9.16 -1.32 8.77
N ARG A 113 -8.59 -0.55 7.84
CA ARG A 113 -9.34 0.16 6.80
C ARG A 113 -9.53 -0.68 5.55
N TYR A 114 -8.50 -1.41 5.13
CA TYR A 114 -8.45 -2.16 3.87
C TYR A 114 -8.54 -3.70 4.03
N GLY A 115 -8.67 -4.20 5.25
CA GLY A 115 -8.79 -5.62 5.53
C GLY A 115 -7.48 -6.37 5.35
N ASN A 116 -7.53 -7.57 4.77
CA ASN A 116 -6.35 -8.41 4.61
C ASN A 116 -5.52 -7.97 3.42
N CYS A 117 -4.22 -7.84 3.65
CA CYS A 117 -3.25 -7.37 2.68
C CYS A 117 -2.09 -8.38 2.54
N ILE A 118 -1.36 -8.25 1.44
CA ILE A 118 -0.16 -9.04 1.14
C ILE A 118 0.99 -8.09 0.80
N THR A 119 2.18 -8.42 1.27
CA THR A 119 3.43 -7.71 0.99
C THR A 119 4.40 -8.64 0.30
N PHE A 120 4.86 -8.25 -0.88
CA PHE A 120 6.00 -8.87 -1.54
C PHE A 120 7.30 -8.21 -1.07
N ASN A 121 8.35 -9.03 -0.88
CA ASN A 121 9.70 -8.60 -0.56
C ASN A 121 9.84 -7.84 0.78
N LYS A 122 9.11 -8.27 1.80
CA LYS A 122 9.31 -7.78 3.18
C LYS A 122 10.61 -8.34 3.75
N LEU A 123 11.39 -7.50 4.42
CA LEU A 123 12.61 -7.92 5.12
C LEU A 123 12.24 -8.79 6.34
N ASN A 124 12.89 -9.94 6.48
CA ASN A 124 12.80 -10.81 7.65
C ASN A 124 14.21 -11.10 8.17
N LYS A 125 14.36 -11.46 9.46
CA LYS A 125 15.68 -11.68 10.10
C LYS A 125 16.60 -12.66 9.36
N GLU A 126 16.03 -13.56 8.57
CA GLU A 126 16.75 -14.61 7.83
C GLU A 126 16.91 -14.31 6.33
N MET A 127 16.29 -13.25 5.81
CA MET A 127 16.24 -12.95 4.37
C MET A 127 16.46 -11.46 4.08
N GLU A 128 17.57 -11.18 3.41
CA GLU A 128 17.88 -9.88 2.83
C GLU A 128 16.91 -9.54 1.69
N ALA A 129 16.65 -8.25 1.48
CA ALA A 129 15.79 -7.78 0.41
C ALA A 129 16.33 -8.20 -0.97
N LEU A 130 15.41 -8.51 -1.88
CA LEU A 130 15.78 -8.81 -3.27
C LEU A 130 16.41 -7.58 -3.91
N ALA A 131 17.38 -7.78 -4.79
CA ALA A 131 18.00 -6.71 -5.55
C ALA A 131 17.75 -6.88 -7.05
N VAL A 132 17.78 -5.78 -7.78
CA VAL A 132 17.60 -5.71 -9.23
C VAL A 132 18.77 -4.92 -9.82
N SER A 133 19.39 -5.47 -10.87
CA SER A 133 20.51 -4.85 -11.58
C SER A 133 20.08 -4.19 -12.89
N ASP A 134 19.00 -4.67 -13.51
CA ASP A 134 18.55 -4.22 -14.82
C ASP A 134 17.19 -3.52 -14.75
N VAL A 135 17.04 -2.46 -15.53
CA VAL A 135 15.78 -1.71 -15.63
C VAL A 135 14.90 -2.29 -16.73
N GLY A 136 13.63 -2.54 -16.42
CA GLY A 136 12.63 -2.92 -17.42
C GLY A 136 11.50 -3.76 -16.85
N PRO A 137 10.40 -3.94 -17.62
CA PRO A 137 9.24 -4.68 -17.16
C PRO A 137 9.50 -6.18 -16.96
N ASN A 138 10.55 -6.72 -17.58
CA ASN A 138 10.89 -8.15 -17.50
C ASN A 138 11.68 -8.51 -16.23
N THR A 139 12.41 -7.54 -15.67
CA THR A 139 13.18 -7.67 -14.42
C THR A 139 12.39 -7.20 -13.20
N GLY A 140 11.34 -6.41 -13.43
CA GLY A 140 10.42 -5.90 -12.41
C GLY A 140 9.42 -6.91 -11.84
N LEU A 141 8.43 -6.37 -11.14
CA LEU A 141 7.32 -7.11 -10.53
C LEU A 141 6.05 -6.95 -11.36
N ILE A 142 5.45 -8.06 -11.78
CA ILE A 142 4.17 -8.10 -12.50
C ILE A 142 3.13 -8.76 -11.60
N LEU A 143 2.06 -8.03 -11.32
CA LEU A 143 0.95 -8.45 -10.48
C LEU A 143 -0.35 -8.43 -11.26
N GLU A 144 -1.09 -9.54 -11.24
CA GLU A 144 -2.45 -9.62 -11.76
C GLU A 144 -3.41 -9.81 -10.60
N LEU A 145 -4.34 -8.87 -10.45
CA LEU A 145 -5.24 -8.78 -9.31
C LEU A 145 -6.70 -9.03 -9.73
N ASN A 146 -7.35 -9.95 -9.03
CA ASN A 146 -8.78 -10.16 -9.08
C ASN A 146 -9.43 -9.51 -7.86
N LEU A 147 -10.13 -8.39 -8.07
CA LEU A 147 -10.76 -7.64 -6.99
C LEU A 147 -11.96 -8.36 -6.37
N GLN A 148 -12.45 -9.44 -7.00
CA GLN A 148 -13.59 -10.24 -6.58
C GLN A 148 -14.85 -9.39 -6.36
N SER A 149 -15.24 -8.62 -7.37
CA SER A 149 -16.40 -7.70 -7.35
C SER A 149 -17.69 -8.37 -6.90
N PHE A 150 -17.86 -9.67 -7.13
CA PHE A 150 -19.02 -10.43 -6.65
C PHE A 150 -19.22 -10.37 -5.13
N PHE A 151 -18.12 -10.30 -4.35
CA PHE A 151 -18.19 -10.24 -2.88
C PHE A 151 -18.35 -8.82 -2.34
N TYR A 152 -18.48 -7.83 -3.20
CA TYR A 152 -18.73 -6.46 -2.78
C TYR A 152 -20.22 -6.24 -2.55
N ASN A 153 -20.54 -5.43 -1.55
CA ASN A 153 -21.90 -4.96 -1.32
C ASN A 153 -22.35 -4.08 -2.51
N PRO A 154 -23.58 -4.23 -3.05
CA PRO A 154 -24.10 -3.37 -4.12
C PRO A 154 -23.96 -1.86 -3.88
N SER A 155 -24.04 -1.41 -2.63
CA SER A 155 -23.86 -0.01 -2.22
C SER A 155 -22.42 0.48 -2.33
N THR A 156 -21.47 -0.43 -2.58
CA THR A 156 -20.04 -0.11 -2.79
C THR A 156 -19.80 0.47 -4.17
N LYS A 157 -19.47 1.76 -4.22
CA LYS A 157 -19.13 2.44 -5.49
C LYS A 157 -17.65 2.34 -5.90
N ALA A 158 -16.79 1.78 -5.05
CA ALA A 158 -15.33 1.84 -5.21
C ALA A 158 -14.67 0.46 -5.32
N LEU A 159 -14.74 -0.14 -6.52
CA LEU A 159 -14.04 -1.38 -6.86
C LEU A 159 -12.59 -1.08 -7.28
N ARG A 160 -11.62 -1.32 -6.38
CA ARG A 160 -10.19 -1.09 -6.63
C ARG A 160 -9.30 -1.89 -5.69
N ALA A 161 -8.00 -1.90 -5.97
CA ALA A 161 -6.95 -2.30 -5.06
C ALA A 161 -6.13 -1.09 -4.62
N ARG A 162 -5.59 -1.14 -3.41
CA ARG A 162 -4.64 -0.16 -2.88
C ARG A 162 -3.24 -0.76 -2.93
N VAL A 163 -2.33 -0.13 -3.66
CA VAL A 163 -0.93 -0.57 -3.81
C VAL A 163 -0.04 0.44 -3.12
N VAL A 164 0.84 -0.04 -2.25
CA VAL A 164 1.82 0.75 -1.49
C VAL A 164 3.20 0.22 -1.80
N ILE A 165 4.13 1.12 -2.09
CA ILE A 165 5.53 0.80 -2.31
C ILE A 165 6.32 1.48 -1.20
N HIS A 166 7.10 0.70 -0.47
CA HIS A 166 7.81 1.17 0.71
C HIS A 166 9.13 0.44 0.88
N HIS A 167 9.97 0.91 1.80
CA HIS A 167 11.23 0.24 2.11
C HIS A 167 10.95 -1.16 2.70
N PRO A 168 11.72 -2.22 2.38
CA PRO A 168 11.49 -3.58 2.88
C PRO A 168 11.43 -3.74 4.40
N ASN A 169 12.11 -2.87 5.13
CA ASN A 169 12.12 -2.81 6.60
C ASN A 169 11.00 -1.93 7.21
N GLU A 170 10.25 -1.20 6.39
CA GLU A 170 9.17 -0.31 6.85
C GLU A 170 7.83 -1.05 6.86
N THR A 171 6.96 -0.70 7.80
CA THR A 171 5.58 -1.18 7.80
C THR A 171 4.74 -0.37 6.80
N PRO A 172 3.95 -1.02 5.93
CA PRO A 172 3.15 -0.31 4.94
C PRO A 172 2.07 0.56 5.59
N ASN A 173 1.96 1.82 5.15
CA ASN A 173 0.85 2.70 5.52
C ASN A 173 -0.04 2.99 4.30
N PRO A 174 -1.03 2.12 4.00
CA PRO A 174 -1.90 2.29 2.84
C PRO A 174 -2.85 3.49 2.92
N GLU A 175 -3.00 4.12 4.07
CA GLU A 175 -3.90 5.25 4.27
C GLU A 175 -3.30 6.54 3.72
N ASP A 176 -2.04 6.78 4.05
CA ASP A 176 -1.31 7.97 3.61
C ASP A 176 -0.50 7.70 2.34
N GLN A 177 0.04 6.50 2.21
CA GLN A 177 0.91 6.11 1.10
C GLN A 177 0.16 5.18 0.15
N GLY A 178 0.52 5.24 -1.13
CA GLY A 178 0.01 4.32 -2.15
C GLY A 178 -0.96 4.93 -3.16
N PHE A 179 -1.21 4.15 -4.20
CA PHE A 179 -2.06 4.50 -5.33
C PHE A 179 -3.12 3.43 -5.55
N ASN A 180 -4.15 3.79 -6.32
CA ASN A 180 -5.26 2.89 -6.60
C ASN A 180 -5.07 2.20 -7.95
N ALA A 181 -5.18 0.88 -7.94
CA ALA A 181 -5.26 0.04 -9.12
C ALA A 181 -6.72 -0.34 -9.38
N ASN A 182 -7.24 0.07 -10.55
CA ASN A 182 -8.64 -0.12 -10.90
C ASN A 182 -8.78 -1.39 -11.76
N PRO A 183 -9.94 -2.06 -11.74
CA PRO A 183 -10.20 -3.18 -12.65
C PRO A 183 -10.10 -2.71 -14.10
N SER A 184 -9.82 -3.63 -15.02
CA SER A 184 -9.68 -3.34 -16.45
C SER A 184 -8.65 -2.25 -16.78
N THR A 185 -7.64 -2.10 -15.92
CA THR A 185 -6.51 -1.20 -16.17
C THR A 185 -5.20 -1.93 -16.05
N GLU A 186 -4.27 -1.57 -16.94
CA GLU A 186 -2.86 -1.88 -16.83
C GLU A 186 -2.12 -0.62 -16.37
N ILE A 187 -1.39 -0.73 -15.27
CA ILE A 187 -0.61 0.35 -14.68
C ILE A 187 0.86 -0.07 -14.73
N SER A 188 1.68 0.69 -15.45
CA SER A 188 3.13 0.57 -15.38
C SER A 188 3.67 1.69 -14.49
N VAL A 189 4.48 1.35 -13.49
CA VAL A 189 5.02 2.26 -12.49
C VAL A 189 6.53 2.19 -12.53
N SER A 190 7.17 3.24 -13.03
CA SER A 190 8.62 3.38 -12.97
C SER A 190 9.03 3.94 -11.62
N LEU A 191 10.09 3.36 -11.06
CA LEU A 191 10.61 3.69 -9.74
C LEU A 191 11.95 4.40 -9.85
N ARG A 192 12.13 5.46 -9.05
CA ARG A 192 13.43 6.08 -8.81
C ARG A 192 13.68 6.15 -7.30
N GLN A 193 14.82 5.64 -6.87
CA GLN A 193 15.22 5.69 -5.48
C GLN A 193 16.00 6.97 -5.19
N SER A 194 15.59 7.69 -4.14
CA SER A 194 16.25 8.88 -3.64
C SER A 194 16.60 8.68 -2.17
N ILE A 195 17.87 8.83 -1.83
CA ILE A 195 18.35 8.69 -0.44
C ILE A 195 18.61 10.09 0.11
N MET A 196 17.95 10.43 1.20
CA MET A 196 18.08 11.70 1.88
C MET A 196 18.85 11.51 3.18
N TYR A 197 19.95 12.26 3.33
CA TYR A 197 20.71 12.36 4.57
C TYR A 197 20.38 13.71 5.22
N ARG A 198 20.01 13.70 6.50
CA ARG A 198 19.83 14.93 7.28
C ARG A 198 20.96 15.12 8.27
N LEU A 199 21.33 16.38 8.45
CA LEU A 199 22.33 16.78 9.43
C LEU A 199 21.80 16.53 10.86
N PRO A 200 22.65 16.07 11.79
CA PRO A 200 22.28 15.92 13.19
C PRO A 200 22.17 17.29 13.90
N THR A 201 21.76 17.31 15.17
CA THR A 201 21.87 18.48 16.06
C THR A 201 23.25 19.13 15.93
N PRO A 202 23.37 20.47 15.87
CA PRO A 202 22.40 21.53 16.19
C PRO A 202 21.63 22.14 15.00
N PHE A 203 21.72 21.56 13.80
CA PHE A 203 20.98 22.05 12.64
C PHE A 203 19.48 21.83 12.84
N ARG A 204 18.72 22.91 13.00
CA ARG A 204 17.26 22.83 13.21
C ARG A 204 16.57 22.69 11.87
N ASP A 205 16.10 21.49 11.54
CA ASP A 205 14.91 21.35 10.71
C ASP A 205 13.71 21.22 11.67
N HIS A 206 12.62 21.97 11.48
CA HIS A 206 11.44 21.91 12.36
C HIS A 206 10.64 20.59 12.20
N CYS A 207 11.30 19.52 11.75
CA CYS A 207 10.70 18.31 11.23
C CYS A 207 11.12 17.05 12.01
N VAL A 208 12.13 17.11 12.88
CA VAL A 208 12.62 15.96 13.66
C VAL A 208 12.91 16.33 15.12
N ASP A 209 12.53 15.44 16.04
CA ASP A 209 12.98 15.45 17.43
C ASP A 209 14.36 14.78 17.53
N TYR A 210 15.40 15.60 17.56
CA TYR A 210 16.79 15.16 17.54
C TYR A 210 17.30 14.61 18.88
N GLU A 211 16.56 14.78 19.98
CA GLU A 211 16.99 14.28 21.30
C GLU A 211 16.89 12.74 21.40
N ARG A 212 16.08 12.12 20.53
CA ARG A 212 15.86 10.66 20.54
C ARG A 212 16.64 9.88 19.48
N ARG A 213 17.15 10.53 18.42
CA ARG A 213 17.76 9.83 17.27
C ARG A 213 18.83 10.69 16.58
N SER A 214 20.08 10.21 16.55
CA SER A 214 21.18 10.84 15.81
C SER A 214 21.29 10.26 14.38
N GLY A 215 21.40 11.15 13.38
CA GLY A 215 21.66 10.79 11.97
C GLY A 215 20.45 10.18 11.25
N PHE A 216 19.82 10.94 10.35
CA PHE A 216 18.65 10.48 9.61
C PHE A 216 19.02 10.16 8.16
N LYS A 217 19.09 8.86 7.84
CA LYS A 217 19.09 8.36 6.45
C LYS A 217 17.67 7.89 6.14
N ARG A 218 17.03 8.48 5.14
CA ARG A 218 15.71 8.05 4.67
C ARG A 218 15.74 7.75 3.18
N THR A 219 15.22 6.58 2.83
CA THR A 219 14.97 6.20 1.45
C THR A 219 13.57 6.68 1.07
N VAL A 220 13.47 7.41 -0.03
CA VAL A 220 12.23 7.86 -0.65
C VAL A 220 12.16 7.24 -2.04
N LEU A 221 11.00 6.71 -2.41
CA LEU A 221 10.75 6.15 -3.73
C LEU A 221 9.85 7.11 -4.49
N GLU A 222 10.38 7.66 -5.58
CA GLU A 222 9.62 8.50 -6.51
C GLU A 222 8.92 7.60 -7.54
N LEU A 223 7.63 7.87 -7.75
CA LEU A 223 6.74 7.07 -8.57
C LEU A 223 6.33 7.85 -9.82
N ALA A 224 6.64 7.30 -11.00
CA ALA A 224 6.05 7.73 -12.25
C ALA A 224 5.14 6.62 -12.77
N SER A 225 3.84 6.89 -12.96
CA SER A 225 2.88 5.87 -13.40
C SER A 225 2.25 6.21 -14.74
N ARG A 226 2.10 5.20 -15.59
CA ARG A 226 1.36 5.25 -16.86
C ARG A 226 0.22 4.25 -16.81
N LYS A 227 -1.00 4.72 -17.06
CA LYS A 227 -2.22 3.89 -17.08
C LYS A 227 -2.70 3.67 -18.50
N GLN A 228 -3.11 2.44 -18.78
CA GLN A 228 -3.74 2.04 -20.05
C GLN A 228 -4.96 1.17 -19.75
N THR A 229 -5.95 1.18 -20.62
CA THR A 229 -7.11 0.29 -20.54
C THR A 229 -6.70 -1.12 -20.93
N SER A 230 -7.00 -2.10 -20.09
CA SER A 230 -6.72 -3.51 -20.35
C SER A 230 -7.96 -4.21 -20.90
N PRO A 231 -7.84 -5.11 -21.91
CA PRO A 231 -8.94 -5.96 -22.36
C PRO A 231 -9.33 -7.03 -21.32
N SER A 232 -8.50 -7.28 -20.30
CA SER A 232 -8.84 -8.17 -19.19
C SER A 232 -9.67 -7.47 -18.12
N VAL A 233 -10.48 -8.22 -17.38
CA VAL A 233 -11.27 -7.69 -16.23
C VAL A 233 -10.39 -7.45 -15.00
N ALA A 234 -9.17 -8.00 -14.99
CA ALA A 234 -8.20 -7.88 -13.91
C ALA A 234 -7.50 -6.51 -13.88
N ALA A 235 -7.00 -6.12 -12.71
CA ALA A 235 -6.07 -5.00 -12.60
C ALA A 235 -4.64 -5.56 -12.76
N LEU A 236 -3.90 -5.06 -13.74
CA LEU A 236 -2.51 -5.45 -14.00
C LEU A 236 -1.59 -4.33 -13.53
N THR A 237 -0.68 -4.64 -12.62
CA THR A 237 0.33 -3.68 -12.13
C THR A 237 1.72 -4.19 -12.47
N LYS A 238 2.47 -3.40 -13.22
CA LYS A 238 3.88 -3.66 -13.61
C LYS A 238 4.74 -2.60 -12.94
N LEU A 239 5.69 -3.03 -12.12
CA LEU A 239 6.62 -2.18 -11.37
C LEU A 239 8.03 -2.44 -11.89
#